data_AF-A0A3C0AWA6-F1
#
_entry.id   AF-A0A3C0AWA6-F1
#
_cell.length_a   1.000
_cell.length_b   1.000
_cell.length_c   1.000
_cell.angle_alpha   90.00
_cell.angle_beta   90.00
_cell.angle_gamma   90.00
#
_symmetry.space_group_name_H-M   'P 1'
#
loop_
_entity.id
_entity.type
_entity.pdbx_description
1 polymer ?
#
loop_
_entity_poly.entity_id
_entity_poly.type
_entity_poly.pdbx_seq_one_letter_code
_entity_poly.pdbx_strand_id
1 'polypeptide(L)'
;SPLALEPGTFALPIESSDGSGRIAMSVMMVNSGDYADADDSDAADGTQSVAAYAKYASNSRGWDLADSDGYGTPSPEAIAWLRDVQDELGRRNGDGQAVPAIAFQHIPPQEFYDCLREVPAYTPNAVEGARNFAGHCYVLNHDVCRPGSRLGEAIGCADENVGEVEALREAGGYFALFCGHDHKNAFVGHVHDLDLGYAPTCGFECYGPKSRLRGIRLFEFNERNPMAYVTRMLTWGDLIGRYSSNEVRVFFEDHCVTDLIGVRNELRRPQVAATVLGVGAATLGAIGRTLRVMLRNGKTE
;
A
#
# COMPACT_ATOMS: atom_id res chain seq x y z
N SER A 1 20.16 21.06 5.84
CA SER A 1 19.17 22.07 6.30
C SER A 1 18.41 21.42 7.44
N PRO A 2 17.97 22.09 8.51
CA PRO A 2 17.25 21.39 9.58
C PRO A 2 15.92 20.75 9.10
N LEU A 3 15.36 21.23 7.98
CA LEU A 3 14.15 20.68 7.36
C LEU A 3 14.43 19.57 6.34
N ALA A 4 15.67 19.17 6.09
CA ALA A 4 15.99 18.12 5.12
C ALA A 4 17.28 17.39 5.53
N LEU A 5 17.18 16.07 5.69
CA LEU A 5 18.26 15.23 6.16
C LEU A 5 19.02 14.57 5.01
N GLU A 6 18.30 13.76 4.23
CA GLU A 6 18.83 12.91 3.15
C GLU A 6 17.85 12.93 1.96
N PRO A 7 18.24 12.44 0.76
CA PRO A 7 17.30 12.31 -0.36
C PRO A 7 16.04 11.55 0.06
N GLY A 8 14.88 12.13 -0.19
CA GLY A 8 13.60 11.54 0.22
C GLY A 8 13.18 11.81 1.67
N THR A 9 14.02 12.44 2.51
CA THR A 9 13.66 12.77 3.90
C THR A 9 13.70 14.28 4.15
N PHE A 10 12.52 14.91 4.20
CA PHE A 10 12.38 16.35 4.39
C PHE A 10 11.00 16.77 4.91
N ALA A 11 10.95 17.97 5.48
CA ALA A 11 9.76 18.60 6.03
C ALA A 11 9.36 19.84 5.20
N LEU A 12 8.06 19.94 4.94
CA LEU A 12 7.43 21.08 4.31
C LEU A 12 6.51 21.78 5.34
N PRO A 13 7.00 22.81 6.05
CA PRO A 13 6.15 23.61 6.92
C PRO A 13 5.15 24.42 6.09
N ILE A 14 3.91 24.46 6.55
CA ILE A 14 2.82 25.23 5.96
C ILE A 14 2.50 26.37 6.92
N GLU A 15 2.80 27.59 6.49
CA GLU A 15 2.52 28.80 7.26
C GLU A 15 1.01 29.10 7.31
N SER A 16 0.62 29.75 8.40
CA SER A 16 -0.72 30.25 8.64
C SER A 16 -1.09 31.30 7.60
N SER A 17 -2.36 31.29 7.19
CA SER A 17 -2.88 32.23 6.20
C SER A 17 -3.06 33.66 6.72
N ASP A 18 -2.89 33.87 8.03
CA ASP A 18 -3.06 35.16 8.70
C ASP A 18 -1.85 36.12 8.55
N GLY A 19 -0.77 35.65 7.92
CA GLY A 19 0.45 36.43 7.70
C GLY A 19 1.36 36.57 8.93
N SER A 20 1.09 35.82 10.01
CA SER A 20 1.93 35.80 11.22
C SER A 20 3.28 35.11 11.04
N GLY A 21 3.44 34.31 9.98
CA GLY A 21 4.58 33.41 9.80
C GLY A 21 4.56 32.19 10.73
N ARG A 22 3.48 31.99 11.52
CA ARG A 22 3.29 30.80 12.34
C ARG A 22 3.10 29.59 11.45
N ILE A 23 3.79 28.49 11.74
CA ILE A 23 3.62 27.21 11.07
C ILE A 23 2.37 26.53 11.63
N ALA A 24 1.33 26.40 10.80
CA ALA A 24 0.05 25.82 11.18
C ALA A 24 0.08 24.28 11.16
N MET A 25 0.79 23.72 10.19
CA MET A 25 1.04 22.28 10.08
C MET A 25 2.32 22.02 9.27
N SER A 26 2.73 20.76 9.19
CA SER A 26 3.82 20.33 8.32
C SER A 26 3.48 19.03 7.60
N VAL A 27 4.07 18.86 6.41
CA VAL A 27 4.03 17.62 5.65
C VAL A 27 5.44 17.05 5.61
N MET A 28 5.61 15.80 6.06
CA MET A 28 6.89 15.11 6.01
C MET A 28 6.90 14.11 4.87
N MET A 29 8.03 14.05 4.16
CA MET A 29 8.42 12.90 3.38
C MET A 29 9.54 12.19 4.13
N VAL A 30 9.42 10.87 4.28
CA VAL A 30 10.43 10.03 4.92
C VAL A 30 10.91 9.00 3.90
N ASN A 31 12.22 8.91 3.72
CA ASN A 31 12.83 7.82 2.96
C ASN A 31 12.62 6.52 3.72
N SER A 32 11.82 5.61 3.17
CA SER A 32 11.54 4.30 3.78
C SER A 32 12.62 3.26 3.51
N GLY A 33 13.76 3.65 2.93
CA GLY A 33 14.82 2.73 2.51
C GLY A 33 14.57 2.07 1.16
N ASP A 34 15.58 1.34 0.70
CA ASP A 34 15.59 0.63 -0.58
C ASP A 34 15.21 -0.84 -0.41
N TYR A 35 14.86 -1.51 -1.52
CA TYR A 35 14.74 -2.95 -1.55
C TYR A 35 16.11 -3.60 -1.29
N ALA A 36 16.16 -4.72 -0.57
CA ALA A 36 17.42 -5.47 -0.53
C ALA A 36 17.64 -6.10 -1.92
N ASP A 37 18.77 -5.76 -2.53
CA ASP A 37 19.17 -6.31 -3.81
C ASP A 37 19.46 -7.80 -3.67
N ALA A 38 18.85 -8.61 -4.53
CA ALA A 38 19.19 -10.01 -4.72
C ALA A 38 20.53 -10.13 -5.48
N ASP A 39 21.63 -9.71 -4.85
CA ASP A 39 23.03 -10.07 -5.13
C ASP A 39 23.94 -9.02 -4.48
N ASP A 40 24.14 -9.09 -3.17
CA ASP A 40 25.23 -8.38 -2.52
C ASP A 40 26.36 -9.34 -2.13
N SER A 41 27.19 -9.67 -3.14
CA SER A 41 28.54 -10.15 -2.89
C SER A 41 29.62 -9.12 -3.25
N ASP A 42 29.31 -7.88 -3.65
CA ASP A 42 30.34 -6.94 -4.13
C ASP A 42 30.02 -5.41 -4.01
N ALA A 43 29.08 -4.93 -3.18
CA ALA A 43 28.87 -3.48 -3.04
C ALA A 43 29.80 -2.81 -2.01
N ALA A 44 31.08 -2.70 -2.36
CA ALA A 44 31.93 -1.61 -1.88
C ALA A 44 32.05 -0.55 -2.99
N ASP A 45 31.09 0.39 -3.05
CA ASP A 45 31.23 1.80 -3.48
C ASP A 45 29.85 2.36 -3.90
N GLY A 46 29.48 3.50 -3.31
CA GLY A 46 28.15 4.10 -3.35
C GLY A 46 27.77 4.76 -4.67
N THR A 47 27.71 3.99 -5.75
CA THR A 47 27.11 4.41 -7.02
C THR A 47 25.94 3.49 -7.37
N GLN A 48 24.72 3.90 -7.02
CA GLN A 48 23.52 3.33 -7.62
C GLN A 48 23.63 3.47 -9.14
N SER A 49 23.93 2.35 -9.81
CA SER A 49 24.36 2.40 -11.21
C SER A 49 23.18 2.75 -12.13
N VAL A 50 23.45 3.57 -13.15
CA VAL A 50 22.53 3.89 -14.25
C VAL A 50 21.92 2.62 -14.88
N ALA A 51 22.58 1.47 -14.71
CA ALA A 51 22.07 0.17 -15.14
C ALA A 51 20.82 -0.27 -14.36
N ALA A 52 20.71 -0.02 -13.04
CA ALA A 52 19.51 -0.36 -12.26
C ALA A 52 18.29 0.43 -12.76
N TYR A 53 18.46 1.74 -13.02
CA TYR A 53 17.41 2.60 -13.56
C TYR A 53 17.03 2.21 -15.00
N ALA A 54 18.00 1.86 -15.84
CA ALA A 54 17.76 1.38 -17.20
C ALA A 54 17.08 0.00 -17.22
N LYS A 55 17.34 -0.85 -16.23
CA LYS A 55 16.73 -2.18 -16.06
C LYS A 55 15.28 -2.07 -15.57
N TYR A 56 15.00 -1.15 -14.63
CA TYR A 56 13.63 -0.77 -14.26
C TYR A 56 12.87 -0.17 -15.46
N ALA A 57 13.47 0.76 -16.20
CA ALA A 57 12.83 1.39 -17.35
C ALA A 57 12.57 0.40 -18.52
N SER A 58 13.36 -0.67 -18.63
CA SER A 58 13.21 -1.68 -19.69
C SER A 58 12.35 -2.89 -19.30
N ASN A 59 12.14 -3.14 -18.00
CA ASN A 59 11.28 -4.23 -17.52
C ASN A 59 10.54 -3.89 -16.20
N SER A 60 9.93 -2.71 -16.11
CA SER A 60 9.08 -2.26 -14.99
C SER A 60 7.85 -3.15 -14.75
N ARG A 61 7.61 -4.09 -15.66
CA ARG A 61 6.41 -4.93 -15.78
C ARG A 61 6.54 -6.30 -15.11
N GLY A 62 7.73 -6.67 -14.63
CA GLY A 62 8.01 -8.00 -14.07
C GLY A 62 8.93 -8.01 -12.87
N TRP A 63 9.18 -6.87 -12.21
CA TRP A 63 9.77 -6.89 -10.87
C TRP A 63 8.67 -7.30 -9.89
N ASP A 64 8.69 -8.60 -9.57
CA ASP A 64 7.86 -9.22 -8.58
C ASP A 64 8.22 -8.65 -7.20
N LEU A 65 7.20 -8.27 -6.43
CA LEU A 65 7.34 -7.95 -5.01
C LEU A 65 7.79 -9.18 -4.20
N ALA A 66 7.72 -10.38 -4.79
CA ALA A 66 8.28 -11.60 -4.24
C ALA A 66 9.79 -11.82 -4.53
N ASP A 67 10.42 -11.02 -5.39
CA ASP A 67 11.82 -11.22 -5.84
C ASP A 67 12.84 -10.29 -5.16
N SER A 68 12.42 -9.39 -4.27
CA SER A 68 13.37 -8.62 -3.44
C SER A 68 13.70 -9.37 -2.15
N ASP A 69 14.99 -9.45 -1.81
CA ASP A 69 15.48 -10.10 -0.58
C ASP A 69 15.12 -9.33 0.71
N GLY A 70 14.45 -8.18 0.59
CA GLY A 70 14.23 -7.25 1.69
C GLY A 70 13.34 -6.09 1.30
N TYR A 71 12.51 -5.62 2.23
CA TYR A 71 11.96 -4.27 2.18
C TYR A 71 12.75 -3.39 3.16
N GLY A 72 13.22 -2.25 2.68
CA GLY A 72 14.04 -1.32 3.44
C GLY A 72 13.30 -0.69 4.62
N THR A 73 14.09 -0.02 5.45
CA THR A 73 13.63 0.81 6.57
C THR A 73 14.26 2.19 6.47
N PRO A 74 13.64 3.22 7.08
CA PRO A 74 14.33 4.50 7.27
C PRO A 74 15.64 4.32 8.04
N SER A 75 16.63 5.16 7.71
CA SER A 75 17.91 5.18 8.44
C SER A 75 17.71 5.55 9.91
N PRO A 76 18.56 5.09 10.85
CA PRO A 76 18.52 5.52 12.24
C PRO A 76 18.57 7.05 12.38
N GLU A 77 19.32 7.72 11.51
CA GLU A 77 19.37 9.18 11.43
C GLU A 77 18.02 9.78 11.00
N ALA A 78 17.31 9.17 10.05
CA ALA A 78 15.97 9.59 9.66
C ALA A 78 14.97 9.43 10.80
N ILE A 79 15.03 8.32 11.54
CA ILE A 79 14.18 8.09 12.72
C ILE A 79 14.45 9.14 13.81
N ALA A 80 15.72 9.41 14.13
CA ALA A 80 16.08 10.44 15.10
C ALA A 80 15.62 11.84 14.65
N TRP A 81 15.77 12.12 13.35
CA TRP A 81 15.42 13.40 12.75
C TRP A 81 13.91 13.74 12.86
N LEU A 82 13.02 12.75 12.95
CA LEU A 82 11.58 12.98 13.14
C LEU A 82 11.27 13.80 14.40
N ARG A 83 12.04 13.62 15.46
CA ARG A 83 11.97 14.43 16.69
C ARG A 83 12.67 15.78 16.49
N ASP A 84 13.89 15.78 15.97
CA ASP A 84 14.68 17.00 15.79
C ASP A 84 13.95 18.04 14.93
N VAL A 85 13.22 17.60 13.89
CA VAL A 85 12.47 18.49 13.03
C VAL A 85 11.25 19.08 13.75
N GLN A 86 10.57 18.33 14.62
CA GLN A 86 9.47 18.86 15.43
C GLN A 86 9.96 19.90 16.43
N ASP A 87 11.10 19.66 17.07
CA ASP A 87 11.74 20.61 17.97
C ASP A 87 12.10 21.90 17.23
N GLU A 88 12.66 21.79 16.02
CA GLU A 88 12.95 22.95 15.16
C GLU A 88 11.68 23.71 14.76
N LEU A 89 10.61 23.01 14.39
CA LEU A 89 9.33 23.64 14.00
C LEU A 89 8.69 24.37 15.19
N GLY A 90 8.68 23.76 16.37
CA GLY A 90 8.22 24.40 17.61
C GLY A 90 9.08 25.61 17.99
N ARG A 91 10.40 25.53 17.82
CA ARG A 91 11.31 26.66 18.02
C ARG A 91 11.02 27.82 17.06
N ARG A 92 10.69 27.54 15.79
CA ARG A 92 10.30 28.55 14.81
C ARG A 92 8.98 29.23 15.17
N ASN A 93 8.02 28.48 15.71
CA ASN A 93 6.77 29.03 16.23
C ASN A 93 6.96 29.83 17.53
N GLY A 94 8.06 29.61 18.25
CA GLY A 94 8.42 30.33 19.48
C GLY A 94 7.72 29.82 20.74
N ASP A 95 6.83 28.83 20.63
CA ASP A 95 6.16 28.17 21.75
C ASP A 95 6.81 26.83 22.15
N GLY A 96 7.75 26.34 21.33
CA GLY A 96 8.45 25.08 21.55
C GLY A 96 7.54 23.86 21.48
N GLN A 97 6.30 24.01 20.99
CA GLN A 97 5.36 22.90 20.86
C GLN A 97 5.54 22.21 19.50
N ALA A 98 5.42 20.88 19.49
CA ALA A 98 5.36 20.12 18.24
C ALA A 98 4.21 20.64 17.36
N VAL A 99 4.44 20.68 16.06
CA VAL A 99 3.51 21.20 15.06
C VAL A 99 2.70 20.03 14.48
N PRO A 100 1.38 20.18 14.27
CA PRO A 100 0.59 19.16 13.61
C PRO A 100 1.24 18.68 12.30
N ALA A 101 1.49 17.39 12.19
CA ALA A 101 2.25 16.82 11.10
C ALA A 101 1.62 15.56 10.52
N ILE A 102 1.68 15.43 9.20
CA ILE A 102 1.37 14.21 8.47
C ILE A 102 2.63 13.73 7.75
N ALA A 103 2.95 12.44 7.89
CA ALA A 103 4.08 11.82 7.24
C ALA A 103 3.64 10.96 6.04
N PHE A 104 4.50 10.94 5.03
CA PHE A 104 4.36 10.10 3.86
C PHE A 104 5.67 9.35 3.61
N GLN A 105 5.55 8.07 3.25
CA GLN A 105 6.68 7.25 2.80
C GLN A 105 6.21 6.21 1.79
N HIS A 106 7.15 5.49 1.15
CA HIS A 106 6.78 4.49 0.15
C HIS A 106 6.44 3.14 0.80
N ILE A 107 7.42 2.51 1.46
CA ILE A 107 7.31 1.19 2.09
C ILE A 107 6.71 1.33 3.50
N PRO A 108 5.67 0.57 3.85
CA PRO A 108 5.02 0.63 5.16
C PRO A 108 5.86 -0.03 6.28
N PRO A 109 5.81 0.48 7.52
CA PRO A 109 6.32 -0.23 8.69
C PRO A 109 5.35 -1.35 9.11
N GLN A 110 5.80 -2.25 10.00
CA GLN A 110 5.05 -3.45 10.40
C GLN A 110 3.72 -3.15 11.09
N GLU A 111 3.61 -2.02 11.79
CA GLU A 111 2.42 -1.57 12.52
C GLU A 111 1.20 -1.39 11.61
N PHE A 112 1.36 -1.34 10.28
CA PHE A 112 0.22 -1.40 9.37
C PHE A 112 -0.59 -2.70 9.50
N TYR A 113 0.02 -3.80 9.98
CA TYR A 113 -0.71 -5.02 10.34
C TYR A 113 -1.65 -4.84 11.54
N ASP A 114 -1.44 -3.83 12.40
CA ASP A 114 -2.35 -3.55 13.52
C ASP A 114 -3.67 -2.92 13.06
N CYS A 115 -3.73 -2.43 11.81
CA CYS A 115 -4.99 -2.08 11.15
C CYS A 115 -5.80 -3.32 10.71
N LEU A 116 -5.22 -4.51 10.82
CA LEU A 116 -5.81 -5.76 10.39
C LEU A 116 -6.20 -6.64 11.57
N ARG A 117 -6.99 -7.68 11.30
CA ARG A 117 -7.34 -8.73 12.25
C ARG A 117 -6.95 -10.07 11.65
N GLU A 118 -6.13 -10.82 12.37
CA GLU A 118 -5.81 -12.20 11.99
C GLU A 118 -7.06 -13.09 12.08
N VAL A 119 -7.23 -13.95 11.07
CA VAL A 119 -8.39 -14.82 10.90
C VAL A 119 -7.97 -16.17 10.33
N PRO A 120 -8.79 -17.23 10.50
CA PRO A 120 -8.53 -18.51 9.86
C PRO A 120 -8.42 -18.40 8.34
N ALA A 121 -7.57 -19.22 7.73
CA ALA A 121 -7.25 -19.19 6.30
C ALA A 121 -8.45 -19.41 5.34
N TYR A 122 -9.58 -19.92 5.84
CA TYR A 122 -10.82 -20.13 5.07
C TYR A 122 -11.78 -18.93 5.12
N THR A 123 -11.41 -17.86 5.83
CA THR A 123 -12.26 -16.67 5.99
C THR A 123 -12.42 -15.94 4.64
N PRO A 124 -13.65 -15.62 4.21
CA PRO A 124 -13.87 -14.89 2.97
C PRO A 124 -13.15 -13.54 2.94
N ASN A 125 -12.55 -13.22 1.80
CA ASN A 125 -11.73 -12.01 1.58
C ASN A 125 -10.48 -11.89 2.46
N ALA A 126 -10.08 -12.95 3.17
CA ALA A 126 -8.83 -12.93 3.89
C ALA A 126 -7.64 -12.92 2.92
N VAL A 127 -6.61 -12.17 3.31
CA VAL A 127 -5.36 -12.02 2.58
C VAL A 127 -4.25 -12.61 3.43
N GLU A 128 -3.49 -13.54 2.87
CA GLU A 128 -2.28 -14.05 3.52
C GLU A 128 -1.21 -12.97 3.58
N GLY A 129 -0.57 -12.81 4.75
CA GLY A 129 0.55 -11.91 4.94
C GLY A 129 1.78 -12.33 4.14
N ALA A 130 2.72 -11.41 3.96
CA ALA A 130 3.97 -11.68 3.27
C ALA A 130 5.13 -11.81 4.27
N ARG A 131 6.18 -12.56 3.88
CA ARG A 131 7.47 -12.64 4.59
C ARG A 131 7.30 -13.03 6.07
N ASN A 132 7.64 -12.15 7.02
CA ASN A 132 7.48 -12.40 8.47
C ASN A 132 6.04 -12.66 8.91
N PHE A 133 5.05 -12.31 8.06
CA PHE A 133 3.63 -12.55 8.29
C PHE A 133 3.06 -13.68 7.41
N ALA A 134 3.92 -14.39 6.67
CA ALA A 134 3.52 -15.52 5.83
C ALA A 134 2.91 -16.66 6.66
N GLY A 135 1.93 -17.37 6.09
CA GLY A 135 1.19 -18.42 6.78
C GLY A 135 0.03 -17.91 7.66
N HIS A 136 -0.01 -16.62 7.97
CA HIS A 136 -1.11 -15.96 8.67
C HIS A 136 -2.04 -15.26 7.68
N CYS A 137 -3.34 -15.22 7.97
CA CYS A 137 -4.35 -14.62 7.10
C CYS A 137 -5.07 -13.49 7.82
N TYR A 138 -5.33 -12.40 7.10
CA TYR A 138 -5.82 -11.16 7.69
C TYR A 138 -7.03 -10.61 6.93
N VAL A 139 -7.89 -9.92 7.66
CA VAL A 139 -8.92 -9.03 7.10
C VAL A 139 -8.77 -7.65 7.71
N LEU A 140 -9.39 -6.62 7.11
CA LEU A 140 -9.46 -5.31 7.76
C LEU A 140 -10.11 -5.41 9.13
N ASN A 141 -9.50 -4.75 10.12
CA ASN A 141 -10.13 -4.56 11.41
C ASN A 141 -11.11 -3.38 11.33
N HIS A 142 -12.38 -3.67 11.12
CA HIS A 142 -13.44 -2.66 11.04
C HIS A 142 -13.68 -1.86 12.34
N ASP A 143 -13.09 -2.26 13.47
CA ASP A 143 -13.20 -1.52 14.73
C ASP A 143 -12.26 -0.30 14.73
N VAL A 144 -11.17 -0.35 13.97
CA VAL A 144 -10.16 0.72 13.88
C VAL A 144 -10.10 1.36 12.48
N CYS A 145 -10.51 0.63 11.44
CA CYS A 145 -10.49 1.14 10.07
C CYS A 145 -11.74 1.95 9.72
N ARG A 146 -11.53 3.10 9.07
CA ARG A 146 -12.60 3.97 8.57
C ARG A 146 -13.49 3.22 7.55
N PRO A 147 -14.81 3.50 7.51
CA PRO A 147 -15.71 2.94 6.49
C PRO A 147 -15.21 3.20 5.06
N GLY A 148 -15.41 2.22 4.18
CA GLY A 148 -14.93 2.29 2.79
C GLY A 148 -13.47 1.85 2.59
N SER A 149 -12.75 1.54 3.67
CA SER A 149 -11.43 0.92 3.62
C SER A 149 -11.44 -0.44 2.89
N ARG A 150 -10.35 -0.75 2.18
CA ARG A 150 -10.14 -2.03 1.49
C ARG A 150 -8.71 -2.55 1.67
N LEU A 151 -8.60 -3.81 2.08
CA LEU A 151 -7.40 -4.62 1.97
C LEU A 151 -7.47 -5.38 0.63
N GLY A 152 -6.54 -5.08 -0.26
CA GLY A 152 -6.50 -5.60 -1.62
C GLY A 152 -5.49 -6.71 -1.82
N GLU A 153 -4.38 -6.64 -1.08
CA GLU A 153 -3.26 -7.57 -1.09
C GLU A 153 -2.50 -7.55 0.24
N ALA A 154 -1.48 -8.40 0.37
CA ALA A 154 -0.66 -8.48 1.57
C ALA A 154 0.02 -7.13 1.84
N ILE A 155 0.36 -6.84 3.09
CA ILE A 155 1.17 -5.67 3.39
C ILE A 155 2.65 -6.03 3.18
N GLY A 156 3.27 -5.42 2.17
CA GLY A 156 4.71 -5.52 1.89
C GLY A 156 5.53 -4.59 2.80
N CYS A 157 5.55 -4.88 4.11
CA CYS A 157 6.29 -4.06 5.08
C CYS A 157 7.74 -4.51 5.25
N ALA A 158 8.55 -3.61 5.79
CA ALA A 158 9.90 -3.91 6.28
C ALA A 158 9.96 -5.19 7.12
N ASP A 159 11.04 -5.97 6.97
CA ASP A 159 11.26 -7.18 7.76
C ASP A 159 11.59 -6.88 9.22
N GLU A 160 12.24 -5.75 9.46
CA GLU A 160 12.58 -5.31 10.80
C GLU A 160 11.70 -4.12 11.20
N ASN A 161 11.14 -4.18 12.40
CA ASN A 161 10.52 -3.03 13.01
C ASN A 161 11.59 -2.18 13.70
N VAL A 162 11.93 -1.04 13.09
CA VAL A 162 12.93 -0.09 13.60
C VAL A 162 12.37 0.93 14.60
N GLY A 163 11.11 0.78 15.03
CA GLY A 163 10.45 1.67 15.98
C GLY A 163 9.99 2.99 15.36
N GLU A 164 9.76 3.04 14.05
CA GLU A 164 9.35 4.27 13.34
C GLU A 164 8.04 4.85 13.87
N VAL A 165 7.01 4.01 14.03
CA VAL A 165 5.71 4.47 14.54
C VAL A 165 5.83 4.97 15.97
N GLU A 166 6.62 4.31 16.81
CA GLU A 166 6.88 4.79 18.17
C GLU A 166 7.65 6.11 18.16
N ALA A 167 8.65 6.28 17.29
CA ALA A 167 9.38 7.53 17.16
C ALA A 167 8.47 8.69 16.73
N LEU A 168 7.53 8.47 15.82
CA LEU A 168 6.50 9.46 15.45
C LEU A 168 5.64 9.85 16.65
N ARG A 169 5.23 8.88 17.48
CA ARG A 169 4.42 9.13 18.67
C ARG A 169 5.19 9.91 19.73
N GLU A 170 6.43 9.49 20.00
CA GLU A 170 7.30 10.13 21.00
C GLU A 170 7.73 11.54 20.60
N ALA A 171 7.92 11.80 19.31
CA ALA A 171 8.23 13.14 18.79
C ALA A 171 7.05 14.12 19.00
N GLY A 172 5.82 13.62 19.00
CA GLY A 172 4.61 14.43 19.10
C GLY A 172 4.30 15.22 17.82
N GLY A 173 3.07 15.72 17.72
CA GLY A 173 2.60 16.50 16.56
C GLY A 173 2.17 15.64 15.36
N TYR A 174 2.78 14.48 15.13
CA TYR A 174 2.35 13.54 14.10
C TYR A 174 0.97 12.97 14.41
N PHE A 175 0.06 13.06 13.43
CA PHE A 175 -1.30 12.52 13.55
C PHE A 175 -1.61 11.45 12.49
N ALA A 176 -0.75 11.29 11.49
CA ALA A 176 -0.94 10.30 10.44
C ALA A 176 0.36 9.92 9.73
N LEU A 177 0.44 8.66 9.29
CA LEU A 177 1.43 8.13 8.37
C LEU A 177 0.73 7.45 7.20
N PHE A 178 1.03 7.89 5.97
CA PHE A 178 0.47 7.33 4.75
C PHE A 178 1.54 6.69 3.86
N CYS A 179 1.27 5.46 3.44
CA CYS A 179 2.18 4.64 2.64
C CYS A 179 1.62 4.32 1.25
N GLY A 180 2.53 3.97 0.35
CA GLY A 180 2.25 3.48 -1.00
C GLY A 180 2.60 2.00 -1.09
N HIS A 181 3.47 1.64 -2.03
CA HIS A 181 4.01 0.28 -2.22
C HIS A 181 3.00 -0.79 -2.65
N ASP A 182 1.98 -1.06 -1.84
CA ASP A 182 0.93 -2.05 -2.12
C ASP A 182 -0.18 -1.42 -2.97
N HIS A 183 -0.18 -1.72 -4.27
CA HIS A 183 -1.00 -1.00 -5.25
C HIS A 183 -2.52 -1.21 -5.10
N LYS A 184 -2.96 -2.27 -4.42
CA LYS A 184 -4.37 -2.65 -4.25
C LYS A 184 -4.94 -2.19 -2.89
N ASN A 185 -4.09 -1.80 -1.95
CA ASN A 185 -4.51 -1.38 -0.61
C ASN A 185 -5.08 0.04 -0.61
N ALA A 186 -6.19 0.23 0.11
CA ALA A 186 -6.88 1.52 0.19
C ALA A 186 -7.65 1.63 1.51
N PHE A 187 -6.93 1.79 2.63
CA PHE A 187 -7.54 1.88 3.96
C PHE A 187 -6.97 3.03 4.78
N VAL A 188 -7.65 3.36 5.89
CA VAL A 188 -7.13 4.22 6.97
C VAL A 188 -7.56 3.57 8.27
N GLY A 189 -6.62 3.15 9.11
CA GLY A 189 -6.85 2.64 10.45
C GLY A 189 -6.30 3.58 11.50
N HIS A 190 -7.04 3.77 12.60
CA HIS A 190 -6.58 4.55 13.73
C HIS A 190 -5.99 3.61 14.80
N VAL A 191 -4.66 3.57 14.88
CA VAL A 191 -3.90 2.73 15.81
C VAL A 191 -2.72 3.52 16.34
N HIS A 192 -2.29 3.23 17.57
CA HIS A 192 -1.15 3.92 18.18
C HIS A 192 -1.28 5.45 18.19
N ASP A 193 -2.49 5.96 18.40
CA ASP A 193 -2.82 7.40 18.38
C ASP A 193 -2.54 8.09 17.02
N LEU A 194 -2.31 7.32 15.96
CA LEU A 194 -2.01 7.77 14.60
C LEU A 194 -3.03 7.18 13.61
N ASP A 195 -3.27 7.90 12.52
CA ASP A 195 -3.89 7.29 11.34
C ASP A 195 -2.83 6.66 10.45
N LEU A 196 -2.85 5.33 10.31
CA LEU A 196 -2.04 4.59 9.35
C LEU A 196 -2.89 4.31 8.09
N GLY A 197 -2.42 4.73 6.92
CA GLY A 197 -3.24 4.66 5.71
C GLY A 197 -2.53 4.36 4.41
N TYR A 198 -3.27 3.77 3.48
CA TYR A 198 -2.82 3.50 2.11
C TYR A 198 -3.59 4.31 1.08
N ALA A 199 -2.93 4.52 -0.06
CA ALA A 199 -3.58 4.83 -1.33
C ALA A 199 -3.21 3.75 -2.38
N PRO A 200 -4.18 3.31 -3.20
CA PRO A 200 -3.90 2.40 -4.30
C PRO A 200 -3.14 3.12 -5.42
N THR A 201 -2.61 2.35 -6.37
CA THR A 201 -2.02 2.94 -7.58
C THR A 201 -3.05 3.74 -8.38
N CYS A 202 -2.60 4.85 -8.97
CA CYS A 202 -3.41 5.69 -9.85
C CYS A 202 -3.17 5.40 -11.34
N GLY A 203 -2.00 4.86 -11.69
CA GLY A 203 -1.59 4.57 -13.06
C GLY A 203 -2.18 3.26 -13.60
N PHE A 204 -2.07 3.03 -14.91
CA PHE A 204 -2.58 1.82 -15.59
C PHE A 204 -1.48 0.92 -16.18
N GLU A 205 -0.22 1.31 -15.98
CA GLU A 205 0.94 0.58 -16.49
C GLU A 205 1.41 -0.50 -15.51
N CYS A 206 1.31 -0.23 -14.21
CA CYS A 206 1.66 -1.18 -13.16
C CYS A 206 0.47 -2.08 -12.77
N TYR A 207 0.77 -3.23 -12.18
CA TYR A 207 -0.23 -4.07 -11.52
C TYR A 207 -1.02 -3.25 -10.48
N GLY A 208 -2.24 -3.67 -10.17
CA GLY A 208 -3.09 -2.95 -9.22
C GLY A 208 -4.53 -3.41 -9.30
N PRO A 209 -5.46 -2.70 -8.63
CA PRO A 209 -6.84 -3.15 -8.54
C PRO A 209 -7.55 -2.95 -9.88
N LYS A 210 -8.76 -3.52 -9.99
CA LYS A 210 -9.69 -3.26 -11.11
C LYS A 210 -9.71 -1.79 -11.49
N SER A 211 -9.78 -1.45 -12.77
CA SER A 211 -9.67 -0.07 -13.27
C SER A 211 -10.51 0.93 -12.50
N ARG A 212 -11.77 0.61 -12.19
CA ARG A 212 -12.68 1.46 -11.40
C ARG A 212 -12.19 1.82 -10.00
N LEU A 213 -11.25 1.05 -9.43
CA LEU A 213 -10.75 1.20 -8.07
C LEU A 213 -9.40 1.91 -7.99
N ARG A 214 -8.71 2.08 -9.13
CA ARG A 214 -7.50 2.88 -9.25
C ARG A 214 -7.84 4.34 -8.98
N GLY A 215 -6.96 5.07 -8.32
CA GLY A 215 -7.29 6.43 -7.93
C GLY A 215 -6.23 7.10 -7.09
N ILE A 216 -6.56 8.30 -6.64
CA ILE A 216 -5.73 9.09 -5.72
C ILE A 216 -6.48 9.29 -4.42
N ARG A 217 -5.73 9.54 -3.34
CA ARG A 217 -6.32 9.95 -2.06
C ARG A 217 -6.24 11.47 -1.94
N LEU A 218 -7.40 12.09 -1.72
CA LEU A 218 -7.50 13.52 -1.43
C LEU A 218 -7.38 13.72 0.08
N PHE A 219 -6.67 14.78 0.47
CA PHE A 219 -6.58 15.26 1.84
C PHE A 219 -7.05 16.71 1.89
N GLU A 220 -7.95 17.02 2.83
CA GLU A 220 -8.48 18.35 3.06
C GLU A 220 -8.21 18.72 4.53
N PHE A 221 -7.44 19.78 4.73
CA PHE A 221 -7.04 20.25 6.06
C PHE A 221 -7.78 21.54 6.40
N ASN A 222 -8.19 21.68 7.66
CA ASN A 222 -8.60 22.95 8.23
C ASN A 222 -7.45 23.51 9.05
N GLU A 223 -6.98 24.71 8.70
CA GLU A 223 -5.84 25.35 9.36
C GLU A 223 -6.00 25.47 10.89
N ARG A 224 -7.23 25.64 11.40
CA ARG A 224 -7.49 25.75 12.84
C ARG A 224 -7.36 24.43 13.59
N ASN A 225 -7.52 23.31 12.89
CA ASN A 225 -7.33 21.98 13.45
C ASN A 225 -6.92 21.00 12.34
N PRO A 226 -5.63 21.01 11.93
CA PRO A 226 -5.13 20.15 10.85
C PRO A 226 -5.29 18.66 11.16
N MET A 227 -5.27 18.27 12.44
CA MET A 227 -5.43 16.87 12.87
C MET A 227 -6.83 16.33 12.60
N ALA A 228 -7.85 17.19 12.52
CA ALA A 228 -9.22 16.80 12.16
C ALA A 228 -9.44 16.77 10.64
N TYR A 229 -8.41 16.36 9.88
CA TYR A 229 -8.43 16.34 8.42
C TYR A 229 -9.49 15.37 7.86
N VAL A 230 -9.97 15.71 6.67
CA VAL A 230 -10.83 14.83 5.87
C VAL A 230 -10.00 14.17 4.79
N THR A 231 -10.21 12.87 4.57
CA THR A 231 -9.61 12.16 3.44
C THR A 231 -10.62 11.27 2.75
N ARG A 232 -10.51 11.19 1.42
CA ARG A 232 -11.34 10.32 0.59
C ARG A 232 -10.58 9.81 -0.63
N MET A 233 -11.02 8.67 -1.13
CA MET A 233 -10.57 8.16 -2.43
C MET A 233 -11.29 8.89 -3.56
N LEU A 234 -10.54 9.35 -4.55
CA LEU A 234 -11.04 9.78 -5.84
C LEU A 234 -10.66 8.72 -6.86
N THR A 235 -11.61 7.82 -7.17
CA THR A 235 -11.33 6.69 -8.06
C THR A 235 -11.63 7.03 -9.51
N TRP A 236 -10.97 6.35 -10.44
CA TRP A 236 -11.29 6.37 -11.87
C TRP A 236 -12.77 6.06 -12.12
N GLY A 237 -13.31 5.10 -11.36
CA GLY A 237 -14.72 4.70 -11.43
C GLY A 237 -15.69 5.84 -11.12
N ASP A 238 -15.34 6.67 -10.13
CA ASP A 238 -16.16 7.79 -9.67
C ASP A 238 -15.95 9.05 -10.52
N LEU A 239 -14.75 9.27 -11.05
CA LEU A 239 -14.38 10.47 -11.80
C LEU A 239 -14.62 10.37 -13.31
N ILE A 240 -14.31 9.23 -13.92
CA ILE A 240 -14.22 9.09 -15.39
C ILE A 240 -15.22 8.05 -15.90
N GLY A 241 -15.26 6.87 -15.27
CA GLY A 241 -16.16 5.80 -15.69
C GLY A 241 -15.77 4.42 -15.17
N ARG A 242 -16.71 3.48 -15.20
CA ARG A 242 -16.58 2.18 -14.51
C ARG A 242 -15.61 1.18 -15.17
N TYR A 243 -15.28 1.36 -16.44
CA TYR A 243 -14.44 0.42 -17.18
C TYR A 243 -13.39 1.17 -17.99
N SER A 244 -12.19 0.60 -18.09
CA SER A 244 -11.19 1.03 -19.07
C SER A 244 -11.39 0.28 -20.39
N SER A 245 -10.79 0.76 -21.48
CA SER A 245 -10.82 0.04 -22.76
C SER A 245 -10.03 -1.29 -22.73
N ASN A 246 -9.31 -1.58 -21.64
CA ASN A 246 -8.36 -2.68 -21.53
C ASN A 246 -8.68 -3.64 -20.35
N GLU A 247 -9.94 -3.81 -19.97
CA GLU A 247 -10.36 -4.67 -18.83
C GLU A 247 -9.81 -6.10 -18.89
N VAL A 248 -9.69 -6.70 -20.08
CA VAL A 248 -9.09 -8.03 -20.24
C VAL A 248 -7.62 -8.01 -19.82
N ARG A 249 -6.85 -7.00 -20.24
CA ARG A 249 -5.45 -6.83 -19.85
C ARG A 249 -5.34 -6.62 -18.34
N VAL A 250 -6.14 -5.72 -17.79
CA VAL A 250 -6.18 -5.43 -16.34
C VAL A 250 -6.54 -6.68 -15.55
N PHE A 251 -7.44 -7.53 -16.05
CA PHE A 251 -7.76 -8.81 -15.42
C PHE A 251 -6.58 -9.78 -15.41
N PHE A 252 -5.87 -9.95 -16.54
CA PHE A 252 -4.68 -10.80 -16.61
C PHE A 252 -3.52 -10.26 -15.74
N GLU A 253 -3.32 -8.94 -15.70
CA GLU A 253 -2.35 -8.31 -14.79
C GLU A 253 -2.73 -8.50 -13.31
N ASP A 254 -4.02 -8.47 -12.97
CA ASP A 254 -4.52 -8.62 -11.61
C ASP A 254 -4.51 -10.09 -11.11
N HIS A 255 -4.61 -11.08 -12.01
CA HIS A 255 -4.83 -12.50 -11.67
C HIS A 255 -3.81 -13.51 -12.24
N CYS A 256 -2.94 -13.12 -13.18
CA CYS A 256 -2.02 -14.05 -13.86
C CYS A 256 -0.54 -13.71 -13.67
N VAL A 257 -0.20 -12.69 -12.88
CA VAL A 257 1.19 -12.28 -12.57
C VAL A 257 1.59 -12.65 -11.14
N THR A 258 0.85 -13.50 -10.44
CA THR A 258 1.10 -13.75 -9.00
C THR A 258 1.42 -15.21 -8.71
N ASP A 259 2.44 -15.40 -7.87
CA ASP A 259 2.74 -16.60 -7.09
C ASP A 259 1.47 -17.28 -6.50
N LEU A 260 1.58 -18.56 -6.12
CA LEU A 260 0.50 -19.42 -5.62
C LEU A 260 -0.31 -18.77 -4.48
N ILE A 261 0.31 -17.90 -3.68
CA ILE A 261 -0.34 -17.13 -2.61
C ILE A 261 -1.40 -16.17 -3.16
N GLY A 262 -1.09 -15.43 -4.23
CA GLY A 262 -2.03 -14.48 -4.85
C GLY A 262 -3.26 -15.19 -5.41
N VAL A 263 -3.07 -16.35 -6.05
CA VAL A 263 -4.18 -17.19 -6.53
C VAL A 263 -5.07 -17.66 -5.38
N ARG A 264 -4.47 -18.07 -4.26
CA ARG A 264 -5.21 -18.50 -3.06
C ARG A 264 -6.02 -17.36 -2.45
N ASN A 265 -5.44 -16.15 -2.40
CA ASN A 265 -6.13 -14.94 -1.94
C ASN A 265 -7.33 -14.60 -2.83
N GLU A 266 -7.17 -14.65 -4.16
CA GLU A 266 -8.28 -14.38 -5.09
C GLU A 266 -9.39 -15.43 -4.99
N LEU A 267 -9.07 -16.71 -4.80
CA LEU A 267 -10.06 -17.76 -4.57
C LEU A 267 -10.86 -17.58 -3.26
N ARG A 268 -10.32 -16.86 -2.26
CA ARG A 268 -11.06 -16.50 -1.05
C ARG A 268 -12.09 -15.39 -1.27
N ARG A 269 -12.06 -14.69 -2.42
CA ARG A 269 -13.09 -13.70 -2.77
C ARG A 269 -14.34 -14.42 -3.28
N PRO A 270 -15.51 -14.26 -2.64
CA PRO A 270 -16.73 -15.00 -3.01
C PRO A 270 -17.15 -14.84 -4.48
N GLN A 271 -16.95 -13.65 -5.05
CA GLN A 271 -17.28 -13.36 -6.44
C GLN A 271 -16.40 -14.13 -7.42
N VAL A 272 -15.11 -14.29 -7.09
CA VAL A 272 -14.15 -15.05 -7.91
C VAL A 272 -14.47 -16.53 -7.82
N ALA A 273 -14.63 -17.05 -6.60
CA ALA A 273 -15.00 -18.45 -6.36
C ALA A 273 -16.29 -18.84 -7.10
N ALA A 274 -17.34 -18.01 -7.02
CA ALA A 274 -18.60 -18.24 -7.73
C ALA A 274 -18.43 -18.25 -9.26
N THR A 275 -17.58 -17.36 -9.80
CA THR A 275 -17.28 -17.30 -11.23
C THR A 275 -16.54 -18.56 -11.69
N VAL A 276 -15.50 -18.98 -10.97
CA VAL A 276 -14.73 -20.20 -11.27
C VAL A 276 -15.62 -21.44 -11.22
N LEU A 277 -16.45 -21.57 -10.18
CA LEU A 277 -17.41 -22.68 -10.06
C LEU A 277 -18.44 -22.68 -11.19
N GLY A 278 -18.96 -21.52 -11.58
CA GLY A 278 -19.90 -21.38 -12.69
C GLY A 278 -19.31 -21.79 -14.04
N VAL A 279 -18.10 -21.35 -14.35
CA VAL A 279 -17.37 -21.72 -15.58
C VAL A 279 -17.04 -23.21 -15.59
N GLY A 280 -16.59 -23.76 -14.46
CA GLY A 280 -16.31 -25.19 -14.30
C GLY A 280 -17.55 -26.05 -14.54
N ALA A 281 -18.68 -25.68 -13.93
CA ALA A 281 -19.96 -26.37 -14.11
C ALA A 281 -20.46 -26.32 -15.57
N ALA A 282 -20.30 -25.19 -16.26
CA ALA A 282 -20.64 -25.05 -17.67
C ALA A 282 -19.78 -25.94 -18.57
N THR A 283 -18.47 -26.02 -18.30
CA THR A 283 -17.51 -26.84 -19.05
C THR A 283 -17.79 -28.33 -18.87
N LEU A 284 -18.00 -28.78 -17.63
CA LEU A 284 -18.40 -30.16 -17.33
C LEU A 284 -19.75 -30.51 -17.97
N GLY A 285 -20.70 -29.58 -17.95
CA GLY A 285 -21.99 -29.74 -18.62
C GLY A 285 -21.86 -29.88 -20.15
N ALA A 286 -20.96 -29.12 -20.77
CA ALA A 286 -20.67 -29.22 -22.21
C ALA A 286 -20.01 -30.56 -22.57
N ILE A 287 -19.00 -30.99 -21.81
CA ILE A 287 -18.36 -32.30 -21.98
C ILE A 287 -19.38 -33.44 -21.82
N GLY A 288 -20.23 -33.37 -20.78
CA GLY A 288 -21.30 -34.33 -20.55
C GLY A 288 -22.32 -34.40 -21.69
N ARG A 289 -22.70 -33.25 -22.30
CA ARG A 289 -23.56 -33.23 -23.50
C ARG A 289 -22.88 -33.87 -24.69
N THR A 290 -21.61 -33.57 -24.95
CA THR A 290 -20.84 -34.14 -26.06
C THR A 290 -20.73 -35.66 -25.93
N LEU A 291 -20.36 -36.16 -24.74
CA LEU A 291 -20.32 -37.59 -24.44
C LEU A 291 -21.68 -38.25 -24.61
N ARG A 292 -22.77 -37.61 -24.17
CA ARG A 292 -24.13 -38.13 -24.33
C ARG A 292 -24.58 -38.20 -25.80
N VAL A 293 -24.16 -37.25 -26.64
CA VAL A 293 -24.41 -37.25 -28.09
C VAL A 293 -23.60 -38.37 -28.75
N MET A 294 -22.33 -38.53 -28.42
CA MET A 294 -21.50 -39.64 -28.92
C MET A 294 -22.07 -41.02 -28.53
N LEU A 295 -22.50 -41.19 -27.27
CA LEU A 295 -23.13 -42.43 -26.79
C LEU A 295 -24.50 -42.71 -27.43
N ARG A 296 -25.24 -41.68 -27.86
CA ARG A 296 -26.50 -41.85 -28.60
C ARG A 296 -26.26 -42.25 -30.06
N ASN A 297 -25.26 -41.65 -30.71
CA ASN A 297 -24.94 -41.91 -32.10
C ASN A 297 -24.18 -43.24 -32.30
N GLY A 298 -23.49 -43.74 -31.27
CA GLY A 298 -22.82 -45.05 -31.28
C GLY A 298 -23.73 -46.25 -30.95
N LYS A 299 -25.03 -46.03 -30.72
CA LYS A 299 -26.03 -47.12 -30.53
C LYS A 299 -26.91 -47.35 -31.76
N THR A 300 -26.58 -46.71 -32.88
CA THR A 300 -27.30 -46.77 -34.17
C THR A 300 -26.52 -47.48 -35.28
N GLU A 301 -25.53 -48.29 -34.92
CA GLU A 301 -24.91 -49.29 -35.82
C GLU A 301 -25.29 -50.71 -35.38
#